data_AF-A0A9W9VFW2-F1
#
_entry.id   AF-A0A9W9VFW2-F1
#
_cell.length_a   1.000
_cell.length_b   1.000
_cell.length_c   1.000
_cell.angle_alpha   90.00
_cell.angle_beta   90.00
_cell.angle_gamma   90.00
#
_symmetry.space_group_name_H-M   'P 1'
#
loop_
_entity.id
_entity.type
_entity.pdbx_description
1 polymer ?
#
loop_
_entity_poly.entity_id
_entity_poly.type
_entity_poly.pdbx_seq_one_letter_code
_entity_poly.pdbx_strand_id
1 'polypeptide(L)'
;MIPFFQRARGDPWQRIGLASTFPDLSLDKDCSKITPSCKAFRIPKADGFSSSDGPEEAEVEAPGDLKDQVLVFQYKGKFHAVDHSCPHSSFPLSQASIFDIEDFGITLSAGLTCPKHGWSFDLFSGQGDRGNYKLKIWEVELRDPSVSSDQALEGDKEVWVRRKQRIG
;
A
#
# COMPACT_ATOMS: atom_id res chain seq x y z
N MET A 1 11.80 -21.46 -35.02
CA MET A 1 10.55 -20.97 -34.41
C MET A 1 10.81 -20.79 -32.93
N ILE A 2 11.19 -19.58 -32.51
CA ILE A 2 11.45 -19.26 -31.09
C ILE A 2 10.11 -18.77 -30.52
N PRO A 3 9.55 -19.38 -29.47
CA PRO A 3 8.37 -18.85 -28.84
C PRO A 3 8.79 -17.62 -28.04
N PHE A 4 8.51 -16.43 -28.58
CA PHE A 4 8.54 -15.21 -27.81
C PHE A 4 7.37 -15.26 -26.82
N PHE A 5 7.64 -15.74 -25.61
CA PHE A 5 6.79 -15.40 -24.47
C PHE A 5 6.90 -13.90 -24.27
N GLN A 6 5.94 -13.14 -24.82
CA GLN A 6 5.69 -11.79 -24.34
C GLN A 6 5.29 -11.95 -22.86
N ARG A 7 6.26 -11.82 -21.94
CA ARG A 7 5.94 -11.54 -20.55
C ARG A 7 4.99 -10.35 -20.60
N ALA A 8 3.74 -10.55 -20.19
CA ALA A 8 2.84 -9.45 -19.90
C ALA A 8 3.66 -8.49 -19.03
N ARG A 9 4.00 -7.31 -19.57
CA ARG A 9 4.79 -6.31 -18.86
C ARG A 9 3.94 -5.89 -17.66
N GLY A 10 4.14 -6.54 -16.52
CA GLY A 10 3.56 -6.09 -15.27
C GLY A 10 4.01 -4.66 -15.02
N ASP A 11 3.21 -3.91 -14.27
CA ASP A 11 3.63 -2.58 -13.82
C ASP A 11 5.04 -2.66 -13.23
N PRO A 12 5.94 -1.72 -13.56
CA PRO A 12 7.28 -1.72 -12.99
C PRO A 12 7.23 -1.52 -11.47
N TRP A 13 8.17 -2.14 -10.76
CA TRP A 13 8.38 -1.89 -9.34
C TRP A 13 8.80 -0.43 -9.13
N GLN A 14 8.16 0.24 -8.17
CA GLN A 14 8.42 1.63 -7.82
C GLN A 14 9.04 1.69 -6.42
N ARG A 15 10.16 2.41 -6.29
CA ARG A 15 10.81 2.65 -5.00
C ARG A 15 10.08 3.77 -4.29
N ILE A 16 9.56 3.49 -3.10
CA ILE A 16 8.69 4.40 -2.37
C ILE A 16 9.42 5.11 -1.22
N GLY A 17 10.45 4.49 -0.66
CA GLY A 17 11.26 5.10 0.39
C GLY A 17 12.08 4.09 1.17
N LEU A 18 12.72 4.54 2.25
CA LEU A 18 13.40 3.67 3.20
C LEU A 18 12.39 3.12 4.22
N ALA A 19 12.60 1.89 4.67
CA ALA A 19 11.74 1.21 5.64
C ALA A 19 11.64 1.99 6.95
N SER A 20 12.73 2.60 7.41
CA SER A 20 12.77 3.47 8.59
C SER A 20 11.83 4.68 8.53
N THR A 21 11.41 5.11 7.34
CA THR A 21 10.50 6.27 7.18
C THR A 21 9.03 5.94 7.41
N PHE A 22 8.69 4.65 7.59
CA PHE A 22 7.34 4.18 7.84
C PHE A 22 7.21 3.73 9.29
N PRO A 23 6.43 4.42 10.13
CA PRO A 23 6.19 3.96 11.49
C PRO A 23 5.36 2.67 11.50
N ASP A 24 5.65 1.77 12.45
CA ASP A 24 4.82 0.60 12.71
C ASP A 24 3.60 0.98 13.56
N LEU A 25 2.43 0.94 12.95
CA LEU A 25 1.16 1.34 13.56
C LEU A 25 0.70 0.40 14.69
N SER A 26 1.36 -0.75 14.88
CA SER A 26 1.05 -1.65 15.99
C SER A 26 1.75 -1.29 17.31
N LEU A 27 2.79 -0.45 17.27
CA LEU A 27 3.62 -0.13 18.44
C LEU A 27 3.03 0.97 19.33
N ASP A 28 2.21 1.85 18.77
CA ASP A 28 1.49 2.87 19.54
C ASP A 28 0.16 2.31 20.03
N LYS A 29 0.00 2.20 21.36
CA LYS A 29 -1.21 1.69 22.02
C LYS A 29 -2.50 2.46 21.67
N ASP A 30 -2.37 3.68 21.16
CA ASP A 30 -3.50 4.55 20.74
C ASP A 30 -3.59 4.73 19.21
N CYS A 31 -2.67 4.15 18.42
CA CYS A 31 -2.51 4.43 17.00
C CYS A 31 -2.89 3.27 16.08
N SER A 32 -4.00 2.59 16.38
CA SER A 32 -4.70 1.75 15.39
C SER A 32 -5.33 2.56 14.26
N LYS A 33 -5.01 3.85 14.14
CA LYS A 33 -5.49 4.74 13.09
C LYS A 33 -4.36 4.96 12.11
N ILE A 34 -4.68 4.88 10.83
CA ILE A 34 -3.80 5.40 9.81
C ILE A 34 -3.72 6.91 10.06
N THR A 35 -2.53 7.38 10.35
CA THR A 35 -2.21 8.78 10.65
C THR A 35 -1.67 9.48 9.42
N PRO A 36 -1.59 10.82 9.40
CA PRO A 36 -0.90 11.56 8.35
C PRO A 36 0.58 11.18 8.17
N SER A 37 1.18 10.48 9.15
CA SER A 37 2.52 9.89 9.01
C SER A 37 2.56 8.66 8.10
N CYS A 38 1.42 8.10 7.73
CA CYS A 38 1.31 7.10 6.68
C CYS A 38 1.41 7.81 5.33
N LYS A 39 2.26 7.28 4.45
CA LYS A 39 2.57 7.96 3.20
C LYS A 39 1.69 7.42 2.07
N ALA A 40 1.08 8.34 1.33
CA ALA A 40 0.40 8.03 0.08
C ALA A 40 1.31 8.44 -1.09
N PHE A 41 1.27 7.69 -2.19
CA PHE A 41 2.08 7.97 -3.38
C PHE A 41 1.22 7.87 -4.63
N ARG A 42 1.33 8.85 -5.52
CA ARG A 42 0.71 8.78 -6.83
C ARG A 42 1.64 8.01 -7.77
N ILE A 43 1.15 6.90 -8.32
CA ILE A 43 1.88 6.10 -9.29
C ILE A 43 1.07 6.09 -10.58
N PRO A 44 1.52 6.73 -11.67
CA PRO A 44 0.80 6.68 -12.94
C PRO A 44 0.61 5.23 -13.43
N LYS A 45 -0.49 4.96 -14.15
CA LYS A 45 -0.57 3.73 -14.98
C LYS A 45 0.27 3.93 -16.22
N ALA A 46 0.86 2.85 -16.73
CA ALA A 46 1.65 2.86 -17.96
C ALA A 46 0.82 3.08 -19.25
N ASP A 47 -0.34 3.73 -19.13
CA ASP A 47 -1.24 4.04 -20.25
C ASP A 47 -0.85 5.40 -20.84
N GLY A 48 0.22 5.40 -21.64
CA GLY A 48 0.39 6.32 -22.77
C GLY A 48 0.91 7.75 -22.54
N PHE A 49 0.94 8.27 -21.31
CA PHE A 49 1.63 9.53 -21.01
C PHE A 49 2.78 9.28 -20.04
N SER A 50 3.94 8.99 -20.62
CA SER A 50 5.21 8.88 -19.90
C SER A 50 5.62 10.24 -19.33
N SER A 51 5.06 10.64 -18.20
CA SER A 51 5.82 11.50 -17.29
C SER A 51 6.89 10.61 -16.67
N SER A 52 8.14 10.87 -17.00
CA SER A 52 9.35 10.26 -16.44
C SER A 52 9.55 10.56 -14.95
N ASP A 53 8.52 10.98 -14.25
CA ASP A 53 8.53 11.20 -12.81
C ASP A 53 8.29 9.88 -12.10
N GLY A 54 9.16 9.58 -11.15
CA GLY A 54 8.99 8.48 -10.22
C GLY A 54 7.74 8.66 -9.35
N PRO A 55 7.53 7.80 -8.35
CA PRO A 55 6.43 7.95 -7.42
C PRO A 55 6.52 9.31 -6.71
N GLU A 56 5.45 10.10 -6.81
CA GLU A 56 5.32 11.38 -6.11
C GLU A 56 4.58 11.16 -4.79
N GLU A 57 5.16 11.63 -3.67
CA GLU A 57 4.46 11.58 -2.37
C GLU A 57 3.21 12.49 -2.46
N ALA A 58 2.03 11.91 -2.25
CA ALA A 58 0.76 12.61 -2.27
C ALA A 58 0.43 13.14 -0.88
N GLU A 59 0.01 14.41 -0.80
CA GLU A 59 -0.46 15.01 0.45
C GLU A 59 -1.79 14.37 0.88
N VAL A 60 -1.75 13.73 2.05
CA VAL A 60 -2.80 12.85 2.56
C VAL A 60 -4.10 13.60 2.93
N GLU A 61 -3.98 14.88 3.25
CA GLU A 61 -5.09 15.74 3.70
C GLU A 61 -5.62 16.68 2.60
N ALA A 62 -4.93 16.76 1.46
CA ALA A 62 -5.32 17.66 0.38
C ALA A 62 -6.59 17.15 -0.34
N PRO A 63 -7.59 18.02 -0.60
CA PRO A 63 -8.72 17.66 -1.45
C PRO A 63 -8.22 17.42 -2.88
N GLY A 64 -8.14 16.14 -3.28
CA GLY A 64 -7.60 15.74 -4.57
C GLY A 64 -8.16 14.42 -5.10
N ASP A 65 -7.83 14.10 -6.35
CA ASP A 65 -8.21 12.84 -6.99
C ASP A 65 -7.34 11.70 -6.45
N LEU A 66 -7.90 10.90 -5.53
CA LEU A 66 -7.25 9.73 -4.92
C LEU A 66 -7.02 8.57 -5.90
N LYS A 67 -7.38 8.74 -7.18
CA LYS A 67 -7.12 7.74 -8.22
C LYS A 67 -5.63 7.53 -8.41
N ASP A 68 -5.28 6.26 -8.58
CA ASP A 68 -3.91 5.78 -8.80
C ASP A 68 -2.94 6.16 -7.67
N GLN A 69 -3.47 6.51 -6.50
CA GLN A 69 -2.70 6.65 -5.28
C GLN A 69 -2.65 5.32 -4.52
N VAL A 70 -1.45 4.96 -4.07
CA VAL A 70 -1.21 3.84 -3.16
C VAL A 70 -0.93 4.38 -1.77
N LEU A 71 -1.56 3.80 -0.77
CA LEU A 71 -1.30 4.05 0.65
C LEU A 71 -0.37 2.95 1.15
N VAL A 72 0.77 3.33 1.71
CA VAL A 72 1.80 2.42 2.20
C VAL A 72 2.04 2.66 3.69
N PHE A 73 1.97 1.58 4.48
CA PHE A 73 2.17 1.63 5.93
C PHE A 73 2.73 0.31 6.45
N GLN A 74 3.32 0.35 7.65
CA GLN A 74 3.77 -0.82 8.36
C GLN A 74 2.79 -1.15 9.50
N TYR A 75 2.47 -2.43 9.65
CA TYR A 75 1.64 -2.94 10.73
C TYR A 75 2.18 -4.29 11.21
N LYS A 76 2.49 -4.41 12.50
CA LYS A 76 3.05 -5.63 13.13
C LYS A 76 4.29 -6.15 12.39
N GLY A 77 5.20 -5.24 12.07
CA GLY A 77 6.45 -5.51 11.36
C GLY A 77 6.29 -5.79 9.87
N LYS A 78 5.07 -5.83 9.32
CA LYS A 78 4.80 -6.12 7.91
C LYS A 78 4.41 -4.87 7.15
N PHE A 79 4.93 -4.72 5.93
CA PHE A 79 4.53 -3.64 5.05
C PHE A 79 3.29 -4.02 4.25
N HIS A 80 2.35 -3.08 4.19
CA HIS A 80 1.11 -3.20 3.45
C HIS A 80 1.00 -2.03 2.47
N ALA A 81 0.50 -2.32 1.26
CA ALA A 81 0.23 -1.33 0.25
C ALA A 81 -1.14 -1.59 -0.39
N VAL A 82 -2.01 -0.57 -0.37
CA VAL A 82 -3.40 -0.67 -0.85
C VAL A 82 -3.79 0.58 -1.62
N ASP A 83 -4.83 0.53 -2.45
CA ASP A 83 -5.39 1.75 -3.03
C ASP A 83 -5.79 2.73 -1.92
N HIS A 84 -5.41 4.01 -2.04
CA HIS A 84 -5.78 5.04 -1.06
C HIS A 84 -7.28 5.35 -1.08
N SER A 85 -7.95 5.06 -2.19
CA SER A 85 -9.38 5.31 -2.40
C SER A 85 -10.23 4.12 -1.96
N CYS A 86 -11.13 4.32 -1.00
CA CYS A 86 -12.07 3.29 -0.56
C CYS A 86 -12.99 2.84 -1.72
N PRO A 87 -13.09 1.53 -2.02
CA PRO A 87 -13.84 1.03 -3.17
C PRO A 87 -15.36 1.27 -3.07
N HIS A 88 -15.88 1.60 -1.89
CA HIS A 88 -17.30 1.92 -1.68
C HIS A 88 -17.67 3.30 -2.24
N SER A 89 -16.90 4.35 -1.91
CA SER A 89 -17.26 5.73 -2.24
C SER A 89 -16.08 6.69 -2.32
N SER A 90 -14.89 6.18 -2.66
CA SER A 90 -13.64 6.94 -2.80
C SER A 90 -13.25 7.79 -1.60
N PHE A 91 -13.60 7.36 -0.40
CA PHE A 91 -13.16 8.03 0.83
C PHE A 91 -11.67 7.72 1.09
N PRO A 92 -10.86 8.69 1.53
CA PRO A 92 -9.44 8.46 1.82
C PRO A 92 -9.25 7.45 2.93
N LEU A 93 -8.59 6.34 2.60
CA LEU A 93 -8.24 5.29 3.55
C LEU A 93 -7.06 5.67 4.44
N SER A 94 -6.41 6.81 4.19
CA SER A 94 -5.45 7.38 5.14
C SER A 94 -6.06 7.72 6.49
N GLN A 95 -7.39 7.83 6.58
CA GLN A 95 -8.12 8.06 7.83
C GLN A 95 -8.75 6.77 8.38
N ALA A 96 -8.42 5.62 7.79
CA ALA A 96 -8.95 4.33 8.24
C ALA A 96 -8.36 3.90 9.58
N SER A 97 -9.03 2.95 10.23
CA SER A 97 -8.50 2.25 11.41
C SER A 97 -8.08 0.84 11.03
N ILE A 98 -6.91 0.40 11.48
CA ILE A 98 -6.39 -0.95 11.29
C ILE A 98 -6.77 -1.79 12.51
N PHE A 99 -7.11 -3.05 12.28
CA PHE A 99 -7.44 -3.99 13.33
C PHE A 99 -6.95 -5.39 12.98
N ASP A 100 -6.81 -6.24 13.99
CA ASP A 100 -6.51 -7.65 13.79
C ASP A 100 -7.78 -8.43 13.48
N ILE A 101 -7.70 -9.31 12.48
CA ILE A 101 -8.73 -10.30 12.22
C ILE A 101 -8.32 -11.57 12.97
N GLU A 102 -9.01 -11.85 14.06
CA GLU A 102 -8.72 -12.96 14.95
C GLU A 102 -9.88 -13.95 15.01
N ASP A 103 -9.55 -15.23 15.17
CA ASP A 103 -10.51 -16.28 15.49
C ASP A 103 -9.98 -17.09 16.67
N PHE A 104 -10.77 -17.21 17.75
CA PHE A 104 -10.39 -17.85 19.01
C PHE A 104 -9.02 -17.43 19.58
N GLY A 105 -8.65 -16.15 19.47
CA GLY A 105 -7.38 -15.61 19.99
C GLY A 105 -6.16 -15.90 19.12
N ILE A 106 -6.37 -16.41 17.90
CA ILE A 106 -5.33 -16.57 16.88
C ILE A 106 -5.52 -15.46 15.84
N THR A 107 -4.52 -14.60 15.66
CA THR A 107 -4.52 -13.60 14.59
C THR A 107 -4.37 -14.28 13.23
N LEU A 108 -5.44 -14.32 12.45
CA LEU A 108 -5.48 -14.92 11.12
C LEU A 108 -5.02 -13.93 10.04
N SER A 109 -5.34 -12.66 10.22
CA SER A 109 -5.09 -11.60 9.24
C SER A 109 -5.12 -10.22 9.91
N ALA A 110 -5.02 -9.16 9.11
CA ALA A 110 -5.22 -7.78 9.52
C ALA A 110 -6.20 -7.12 8.56
N GLY A 111 -7.03 -6.22 9.08
CA GLY A 111 -8.05 -5.50 8.32
C GLY A 111 -7.92 -3.99 8.49
N LEU A 112 -8.56 -3.24 7.59
CA LEU A 112 -8.73 -1.80 7.71
C LEU A 112 -10.21 -1.43 7.61
N THR A 113 -10.67 -0.49 8.43
CA THR A 113 -12.05 0.00 8.47
C THR A 113 -12.12 1.45 7.99
N CYS A 114 -12.90 1.69 6.94
CA CYS A 114 -13.20 3.03 6.44
C CYS A 114 -14.13 3.76 7.41
N PRO A 115 -13.77 4.96 7.93
CA PRO A 115 -14.53 5.62 8.98
C PRO A 115 -15.84 6.23 8.47
N LYS A 116 -15.98 6.48 7.16
CA LYS A 116 -17.17 7.11 6.60
C LYS A 116 -18.42 6.22 6.69
N HIS A 117 -18.26 4.92 6.42
CA HIS A 117 -19.39 3.99 6.32
C HIS A 117 -19.16 2.66 7.06
N GLY A 118 -18.02 2.49 7.73
CA GLY A 118 -17.70 1.30 8.53
C GLY A 118 -17.36 0.03 7.72
N TRP A 119 -17.04 0.17 6.43
CA TRP A 119 -16.65 -0.95 5.59
C TRP A 119 -15.25 -1.42 5.96
N SER A 120 -15.11 -2.73 6.14
CA SER A 120 -13.84 -3.33 6.56
C SER A 120 -13.28 -4.17 5.43
N PHE A 121 -11.97 -4.10 5.21
CA PHE A 121 -11.29 -4.84 4.15
C PHE A 121 -10.09 -5.59 4.70
N ASP A 122 -9.95 -6.84 4.33
CA ASP A 122 -8.80 -7.67 4.66
C ASP A 122 -7.55 -7.22 3.88
N LEU A 123 -6.43 -7.00 4.57
CA LEU A 123 -5.19 -6.43 4.01
C LEU A 123 -4.37 -7.38 3.13
N PHE A 124 -4.75 -8.66 3.04
CA PHE A 124 -4.02 -9.68 2.28
C PHE A 124 -4.79 -10.14 1.04
N SER A 125 -6.11 -10.25 1.16
CA SER A 125 -7.04 -10.67 0.10
C SER A 125 -7.79 -9.51 -0.55
N GLY A 126 -7.96 -8.40 0.17
CA GLY A 126 -8.71 -7.21 -0.25
C GLY A 126 -10.21 -7.39 -0.07
N GLN A 127 -10.65 -8.51 0.47
CA GLN A 127 -12.06 -8.86 0.59
C GLN A 127 -12.75 -7.91 1.58
N GLY A 128 -13.85 -7.30 1.15
CA GLY A 128 -14.74 -6.55 2.04
C GLY A 128 -15.55 -7.47 2.95
N ASP A 129 -15.82 -7.02 4.17
CA ASP A 129 -16.67 -7.72 5.16
C ASP A 129 -18.12 -7.83 4.71
N ARG A 130 -18.57 -6.88 3.89
CA ARG A 130 -19.91 -6.79 3.34
C ARG A 130 -19.81 -6.45 1.87
N GLY A 131 -20.94 -6.56 1.15
CA GLY A 131 -21.04 -6.26 -0.27
C GLY A 131 -20.05 -7.04 -1.14
N ASN A 132 -20.09 -6.80 -2.45
CA ASN A 132 -19.12 -7.40 -3.38
C ASN A 132 -17.96 -6.42 -3.68
N TYR A 133 -17.60 -5.59 -2.70
CA TYR A 133 -16.52 -4.62 -2.84
C TYR A 133 -15.18 -5.26 -2.48
N LYS A 134 -14.16 -4.97 -3.28
CA LYS A 134 -12.82 -5.51 -3.11
C LYS A 134 -11.80 -4.38 -3.16
N LEU A 135 -11.06 -4.21 -2.07
CA LEU A 135 -9.93 -3.30 -1.99
C LEU A 135 -8.78 -3.84 -2.86
N LYS A 136 -8.15 -2.98 -3.65
CA LYS A 136 -6.99 -3.39 -4.42
C LYS A 136 -5.76 -3.38 -3.53
N ILE A 137 -5.05 -4.50 -3.54
CA ILE A 137 -3.79 -4.69 -2.83
C ILE A 137 -2.65 -4.62 -3.83
N TRP A 138 -1.60 -3.92 -3.42
CA TRP A 138 -0.35 -3.81 -4.14
C TRP A 138 0.67 -4.79 -3.56
N GLU A 139 1.55 -5.29 -4.42
CA GLU A 139 2.68 -6.09 -3.97
C GLU A 139 3.72 -5.18 -3.34
N VAL A 140 4.34 -5.67 -2.26
CA VAL A 140 5.41 -4.96 -1.55
C VAL A 140 6.64 -5.86 -1.46
N GLU A 141 7.81 -5.29 -1.71
CA GLU A 141 9.09 -5.97 -1.62
C GLU A 141 10.08 -5.09 -0.87
N LEU A 142 10.80 -5.67 0.09
CA LEU A 142 11.91 -5.02 0.78
C LEU A 142 13.22 -5.42 0.10
N ARG A 143 14.01 -4.44 -0.33
CA ARG A 143 15.29 -4.66 -1.00
C ARG A 143 16.43 -4.00 -0.23
N ASP A 144 17.61 -4.59 -0.28
CA ASP A 144 18.80 -3.95 0.26
C ASP A 144 19.18 -2.74 -0.63
N PRO A 145 19.60 -1.61 -0.06
CA PRO A 145 19.96 -0.43 -0.82
C PRO A 145 21.17 -0.72 -1.72
N SER A 146 21.04 -0.43 -3.01
CA SER A 146 22.08 -0.75 -4.03
C SER A 146 23.36 0.09 -3.90
N VAL A 147 23.29 1.18 -3.15
CA VAL A 147 24.40 2.06 -2.82
C VAL A 147 24.32 2.35 -1.33
N SER A 148 25.46 2.23 -0.66
CA SER A 148 25.71 2.80 0.67
C SER A 148 25.55 4.32 0.56
N SER A 149 24.31 4.78 0.48
CA SER A 149 23.96 6.18 0.55
C SER A 149 24.37 6.62 1.96
N ASP A 150 25.13 7.71 2.07
CA ASP A 150 25.69 8.22 3.33
C ASP A 150 24.63 8.61 4.40
N GLN A 151 23.34 8.34 4.13
CA GLN A 151 22.19 8.57 5.02
C GLN A 151 21.40 7.29 5.35
N ALA A 152 21.74 6.13 4.78
CA ALA A 152 21.14 4.87 5.20
C ALA A 152 21.85 4.41 6.49
N LEU A 153 21.11 4.33 7.59
CA LEU A 153 21.57 3.59 8.76
C LEU A 153 21.98 2.19 8.28
N GLU A 154 23.16 1.69 8.67
CA GLU A 154 23.61 0.35 8.29
C GLU A 154 22.50 -0.67 8.56
N GLY A 155 21.92 -1.24 7.49
CA GLY A 155 20.84 -2.21 7.55
C GLY A 155 19.43 -1.70 7.20
N ASP A 156 19.26 -0.42 6.85
CA ASP A 156 17.96 0.10 6.41
C ASP A 156 17.61 -0.36 5.00
N LYS A 157 16.39 -0.86 4.81
CA LYS A 157 15.92 -1.48 3.56
C LYS A 157 15.09 -0.50 2.75
N GLU A 158 15.07 -0.68 1.44
CA GLU A 158 14.19 0.06 0.55
C GLU A 158 12.83 -0.64 0.41
N VAL A 159 11.75 0.14 0.48
CA VAL A 159 10.38 -0.32 0.25
C VAL A 159 10.02 -0.09 -1.22
N TRP A 160 9.69 -1.19 -1.89
CA TRP A 160 9.28 -1.20 -3.29
C TRP A 160 7.84 -1.68 -3.41
N VAL A 161 7.04 -1.06 -4.27
CA VAL A 161 5.65 -1.47 -4.52
C VAL A 161 5.35 -1.67 -5.99
N ARG A 162 4.36 -2.52 -6.28
CA ARG A 162 3.90 -2.82 -7.64
C ARG A 162 2.42 -3.15 -7.65
N ARG A 163 1.71 -2.82 -8.73
CA ARG A 163 0.33 -3.29 -8.91
C ARG A 163 0.31 -4.80 -9.09
N LYS A 164 -0.54 -5.49 -8.33
CA LYS A 164 -0.69 -6.95 -8.43
C LYS A 164 -1.13 -7.33 -9.85
N GLN A 165 -0.34 -8.19 -10.52
CA GLN A 165 -0.69 -8.67 -11.85
C GLN A 165 -1.94 -9.55 -11.76
N ARG A 166 -2.92 -9.35 -12.65
CA ARG A 166 -3.98 -10.35 -12.86
C ARG A 166 -3.34 -11.55 -13.54
N ILE A 167 -3.06 -12.60 -12.77
CA ILE A 167 -2.78 -13.92 -13.33
C ILE A 167 -4.15 -14.43 -13.80
N GLY A 168 -4.36 -14.39 -15.12
CA GLY A 168 -5.55 -14.92 -15.78
C GLY A 168 -5.51 -16.43 -15.88
#